data_AF-A0A965DDP8-F1
#
_entry.id   AF-A0A965DDP8-F1
#
_cell.length_a   1.000
_cell.length_b   1.000
_cell.length_c   1.000
_cell.angle_alpha   90.00
_cell.angle_beta   90.00
_cell.angle_gamma   90.00
#
_symmetry.space_group_name_H-M   'P 1'
#
loop_
_entity.id
_entity.type
_entity.pdbx_description
1 polymer ?
#
loop_
_entity_poly.entity_id
_entity_poly.type
_entity_poly.pdbx_seq_one_letter_code
_entity_poly.pdbx_strand_id
1 'polypeptide(L)' 'MRNSKIIFNENNLLVVEFKSWFSKTKDVALFEYDKEEELIHVCSKSDFEFFDLGMNRARIEKIRWNFEKKELCRTR' A
#
# COMPACT_ATOMS: atom_id res chain seq x y z
N MET A 1 -2.25 -5.33 -17.36
CA MET A 1 -1.64 -6.43 -16.58
C MET A 1 -1.30 -5.91 -15.19
N ARG A 2 -1.43 -6.74 -14.14
CA ARG A 2 -1.42 -6.31 -12.73
C ARG A 2 -0.05 -5.73 -12.33
N ASN A 3 0.03 -4.41 -12.26
CA ASN A 3 1.23 -3.66 -11.90
C ASN A 3 1.44 -3.53 -10.38
N SER A 4 0.95 -4.49 -9.61
CA SER A 4 1.06 -4.51 -8.14
C SER A 4 1.31 -5.93 -7.66
N LYS A 5 2.31 -6.11 -6.81
CA LYS A 5 2.69 -7.39 -6.21
C LYS A 5 2.71 -7.25 -4.70
N ILE A 6 2.07 -8.17 -3.99
CA ILE A 6 2.22 -8.29 -2.53
C ILE A 6 3.60 -8.90 -2.29
N ILE A 7 4.46 -8.17 -1.58
CA ILE A 7 5.79 -8.67 -1.16
C ILE A 7 5.66 -9.43 0.15
N PHE A 8 4.87 -8.90 1.08
CA PHE A 8 4.70 -9.44 2.41
C PHE A 8 3.28 -9.21 2.91
N ASN A 9 2.70 -10.18 3.61
CA ASN A 9 1.36 -10.10 4.17
C ASN A 9 1.23 -11.04 5.36
N GLU A 10 1.56 -10.55 6.56
CA GLU A 10 1.45 -11.30 7.81
C GLU A 10 0.95 -10.41 8.94
N ASN A 11 0.20 -11.00 9.87
CA ASN A 11 -0.37 -10.33 11.03
C ASN A 11 -1.18 -9.09 10.61
N ASN A 12 -0.66 -7.90 10.93
CA ASN A 12 -1.23 -6.60 10.67
C ASN A 12 -0.40 -5.79 9.63
N LEU A 13 0.56 -6.43 8.97
CA LEU A 13 1.51 -5.77 8.08
C LEU A 13 1.33 -6.26 6.65
N LEU A 14 1.11 -5.31 5.74
CA LEU A 14 1.01 -5.54 4.30
C LEU A 14 2.06 -4.68 3.58
N VAL A 15 2.94 -5.33 2.82
CA VAL A 15 3.94 -4.66 1.98
C VAL A 15 3.64 -4.97 0.53
N VAL A 16 3.57 -3.92 -0.28
CA VAL A 16 3.13 -4.00 -1.68
C VAL A 16 4.09 -3.24 -2.57
N GLU A 17 4.56 -3.88 -3.63
CA GLU A 17 5.34 -3.26 -4.71
C GLU A 17 4.39 -2.85 -5.84
N PHE A 18 4.54 -1.64 -6.36
CA PHE A 18 3.87 -1.16 -7.55
C PHE A 18 4.90 -0.92 -8.63
N LYS A 19 4.61 -1.35 -9.85
CA LYS A 19 5.39 -0.92 -11.03
C LYS A 19 4.63 0.13 -11.79
N SER A 20 5.17 1.34 -11.86
CA SER A 20 4.56 2.35 -12.71
C SER A 20 4.79 1.98 -14.19
N TRP A 21 3.69 1.91 -14.95
CA TRP A 21 3.72 1.52 -16.37
C TRP A 21 4.58 2.47 -17.20
N PHE A 22 4.53 3.76 -16.88
CA PHE A 22 5.21 4.79 -17.65
C PHE A 22 6.71 4.88 -17.38
N SER A 23 7.16 4.56 -16.16
CA SER A 23 8.50 4.91 -15.72
C SER A 23 9.39 3.71 -15.38
N LYS A 24 8.93 2.46 -15.60
CA LYS A 24 9.61 1.20 -15.22
C LYS A 24 10.02 1.12 -13.74
N THR A 25 9.64 2.10 -12.92
CA THR A 25 10.05 2.16 -11.53
C THR A 25 9.17 1.34 -10.63
N LYS A 26 9.80 0.96 -9.53
CA LYS A 26 9.20 0.23 -8.45
C LYS A 26 8.98 1.20 -7.32
N ASP A 27 7.75 1.25 -6.86
CA ASP A 27 7.36 1.96 -5.67
C ASP A 27 6.97 0.90 -4.64
N VAL A 28 7.29 1.13 -3.37
CA VAL A 28 6.89 0.23 -2.30
C VAL A 28 6.02 1.02 -1.34
N ALA A 29 4.88 0.45 -0.95
CA ALA A 29 4.17 0.91 0.23
C ALA A 29 4.00 -0.19 1.26
N LEU A 30 4.08 0.25 2.50
CA LEU A 30 3.87 -0.52 3.72
C LEU A 30 2.60 0.01 4.39
N PHE A 31 1.73 -0.92 4.74
CA PHE A 31 0.51 -0.67 5.49
C PHE A 31 0.59 -1.48 6.77
N GLU A 32 0.47 -0.82 7.90
CA GLU A 32 0.47 -1.45 9.22
C GLU A 32 -0.83 -1.09 9.92
N TYR A 33 -1.58 -2.09 10.37
CA TYR A 33 -2.80 -1.89 11.15
C TYR A 33 -2.48 -1.89 12.64
N ASP A 34 -2.59 -0.73 13.27
CA ASP A 34 -2.58 -0.60 14.71
C ASP A 34 -3.97 -0.90 15.26
N LYS A 35 -4.05 -1.97 16.06
CA LYS A 35 -5.30 -2.44 16.67
C LYS A 35 -5.68 -1.64 17.91
N GLU A 36 -4.72 -1.02 18.59
CA GLU A 36 -4.97 -0.23 19.81
C GLU A 36 -5.55 1.12 19.44
N GLU A 37 -5.03 1.75 18.39
CA GLU A 37 -5.50 3.04 17.91
C GLU A 37 -6.61 2.94 16.83
N GLU A 38 -6.89 1.75 16.31
CA GLU A 38 -7.79 1.50 15.16
C GLU A 38 -7.36 2.29 13.90
N LEU A 39 -6.05 2.43 13.68
CA LEU A 39 -5.47 3.22 12.58
C LEU A 39 -4.64 2.35 11.63
N ILE A 40 -4.56 2.80 10.36
CA ILE A 40 -3.64 2.22 9.38
C ILE A 40 -2.51 3.21 9.14
N HIS A 41 -1.32 2.87 9.60
CA HIS A 41 -0.10 3.59 9.23
C HIS A 41 0.27 3.24 7.80
N VAL A 42 0.59 4.29 7.02
CA VAL A 42 0.95 4.15 5.61
C VAL A 42 2.30 4.80 5.39
N CYS A 43 3.29 4.00 4.98
CA CYS A 43 4.59 4.50 4.55
C CYS A 43 4.79 4.14 3.08
N SER A 44 5.06 5.12 2.23
CA SER A 44 5.38 4.89 0.83
C SER A 44 6.76 5.45 0.49
N LYS A 45 7.52 4.66 -0.27
CA LYS A 45 8.81 5.06 -0.81
C LYS A 45 8.76 4.87 -2.31
N SER A 46 8.99 5.96 -3.04
CA SER A 46 9.21 5.92 -4.48
C SER A 46 10.71 5.85 -4.77
N ASP A 47 11.08 5.07 -5.78
CA ASP A 47 12.45 5.09 -6.34
C ASP A 47 12.70 6.35 -7.21
N PHE A 48 11.70 7.21 -7.42
CA PHE A 48 11.84 8.45 -8.18
C PHE A 48 12.07 9.68 -7.30
N GLU A 49 13.03 10.53 -7.69
CA GLU A 49 13.26 11.89 -7.13
C GLU A 49 12.29 12.95 -7.69
N PHE A 50 11.36 12.59 -8.59
CA PHE A 50 10.42 13.53 -9.21
C PHE A 50 9.02 13.48 -8.60
N PHE A 51 8.36 14.65 -8.59
CA PHE A 51 7.01 14.90 -8.09
C PHE A 51 6.00 13.80 -8.46
N ASP A 52 5.48 13.10 -7.43
CA ASP A 52 4.32 12.23 -7.56
C ASP A 52 3.10 13.09 -7.89
N LEU A 53 2.61 13.03 -9.14
CA LEU A 53 1.42 13.73 -9.63
C LEU A 53 0.11 13.16 -9.04
N GLY A 54 0.13 12.69 -7.79
CA GLY A 54 -1.01 12.10 -7.08
C GLY A 54 -1.46 10.73 -7.61
N MET A 55 -0.81 10.20 -8.65
CA MET A 55 -1.14 8.90 -9.24
C MET A 55 -0.80 7.75 -8.28
N ASN A 56 0.30 7.84 -7.54
CA ASN A 56 0.63 6.83 -6.53
C ASN A 56 -0.28 6.96 -5.30
N ARG A 57 -0.63 8.19 -4.89
CA ARG A 57 -1.61 8.42 -3.82
C ARG A 57 -2.94 7.70 -4.05
N ALA A 58 -3.53 7.82 -5.24
CA ALA A 58 -4.80 7.13 -5.55
C ALA A 58 -4.70 5.60 -5.47
N ARG A 59 -3.53 5.03 -5.83
CA ARG A 59 -3.28 3.59 -5.71
C ARG A 59 -3.10 3.16 -4.26
N ILE A 60 -2.34 3.93 -3.49
CA ILE A 60 -2.11 3.71 -2.07
C ILE A 60 -3.43 3.72 -1.31
N GLU A 61 -4.29 4.72 -1.52
CA GLU A 61 -5.61 4.80 -0.89
C GLU A 61 -6.51 3.61 -1.25
N LYS A 62 -6.51 3.19 -2.52
CA LYS A 62 -7.27 2.00 -2.95
C LYS A 62 -6.81 0.74 -2.23
N ILE A 63 -5.51 0.61 -1.97
CA ILE A 63 -4.95 -0.53 -1.23
C ILE A 63 -5.28 -0.42 0.25
N ARG A 64 -5.11 0.76 0.85
CA ARG A 64 -5.49 1.06 2.24
C ARG A 64 -6.94 0.63 2.51
N TRP A 65 -7.87 1.08 1.69
CA TRP A 65 -9.30 0.75 1.82
C TRP A 65 -9.57 -0.77 1.74
N ASN A 66 -8.87 -1.47 0.85
CA ASN A 66 -9.01 -2.92 0.73
C ASN A 66 -8.38 -3.67 1.91
N PHE A 67 -7.29 -3.14 2.46
CA PHE A 67 -6.61 -3.69 3.63
C PHE A 67 -7.48 -3.50 4.88
N GLU A 68 -8.00 -2.29 5.09
CA GLU A 68 -8.98 -1.95 6.13
C GLU A 68 -10.17 -2.91 6.15
N LYS A 69 -10.81 -3.12 5.00
CA LYS A 69 -11.93 -4.07 4.88
C LYS A 69 -11.56 -5.50 5.25
N LYS A 70 -10.35 -5.96 4.91
CA LYS A 70 -9.91 -7.32 5.23
C LYS A 70 -9.67 -7.49 6.72
N GLU A 71 -9.03 -6.52 7.36
CA GLU A 71 -8.74 -6.59 8.79
C GLU A 71 -10.01 -6.42 9.64
N LEU A 72 -10.94 -5.54 9.24
CA LEU A 72 -12.25 -5.43 9.89
C LEU A 72 -13.07 -6.74 9.79
N CYS A 73 -13.00 -7.45 8.66
CA CYS A 73 -13.66 -8.74 8.51
C CYS A 73 -12.98 -9.88 9.29
N ARG A 74 -11.69 -9.76 9.63
CA ARG A 74 -10.97 -10.74 10.48
C ARG A 74 -11.25 -10.57 11.97
N THR A 75 -11.74 -9.39 12.36
CA THR A 75 -12.00 -9.03 13.76
C THR A 75 -13.46 -9.30 14.18
N ARG A 76 -14.29 -9.82 13.26
CA ARG A 76 -15.67 -10.30 13.51
C ARG A 76 -15.71 -11.82 13.56
#